data_AF-D7EI51-F1
#
_entry.id   AF-D7EI51-F1
#
_cell.length_a   1.000
_cell.length_b   1.000
_cell.length_c   1.000
_cell.angle_alpha   90.00
_cell.angle_beta   90.00
_cell.angle_gamma   90.00
#
_symmetry.space_group_name_H-M   'P 1'
#
loop_
_entity.id
_entity.type
_entity.pdbx_description
1 polymer ?
#
loop_
_entity_poly.entity_id
_entity_poly.type
_entity_poly.pdbx_seq_one_letter_code
_entity_poly.pdbx_strand_id
1 'polypeptide(L)'
;MKCLDFLFRHNKGVIYILYFMLMIYGLAMIVWGVVDRIIDSEDQSSTFAVWMIVGVCSMLNASLGLYGTKIDDKCLVYASIIFLFMTCVSQILVTIIRIAAPQKDAPKEKARLKKLFNSELPALMKEFQEIEIEWQCCGVLGFDDYEEKFDPLLVGYPPSCCESGKRCKNPYPIGCHTKITKAQYVEELIRAIIFITFSFCSAIVIAILTIWHEEYFQEEKL
;
A
#
# COMPACT_ATOMS: atom_id res chain seq x y z
N MET A 1 -31.28 29.60 -19.53
CA MET A 1 -30.31 28.81 -20.32
C MET A 1 -28.84 29.03 -19.94
N LYS A 2 -28.29 30.25 -19.82
CA LYS A 2 -26.85 30.46 -19.53
C LYS A 2 -26.31 29.86 -18.20
N CYS A 3 -27.14 29.71 -17.16
CA CYS A 3 -26.73 29.04 -15.91
C CYS A 3 -26.59 27.52 -16.06
N LEU A 4 -27.36 26.91 -16.97
CA LEU A 4 -27.32 25.48 -17.18
C LEU A 4 -26.06 25.11 -17.98
N ASP A 5 -25.73 25.85 -19.04
CA ASP A 5 -24.48 25.69 -19.80
C ASP A 5 -23.22 25.82 -18.93
N PHE A 6 -23.27 26.65 -17.89
CA PHE A 6 -22.18 26.81 -16.91
C PHE A 6 -22.02 25.55 -16.05
N LEU A 7 -23.11 24.91 -15.63
CA LEU A 7 -23.12 23.63 -14.94
C LEU A 7 -22.69 22.46 -15.86
N PHE A 8 -23.08 22.47 -17.14
CA PHE A 8 -22.69 21.44 -18.14
C PHE A 8 -21.21 21.47 -18.49
N ARG A 9 -20.63 22.66 -18.68
CA ARG A 9 -19.19 22.82 -18.87
C ARG A 9 -18.41 22.41 -17.62
N HIS A 10 -19.02 22.53 -16.44
CA HIS A 10 -18.41 22.10 -15.19
C HIS A 10 -18.35 20.58 -15.06
N ASN A 11 -19.40 19.83 -15.42
CA ASN A 11 -19.44 18.37 -15.30
C ASN A 11 -18.39 17.65 -16.17
N LYS A 12 -18.21 18.06 -17.44
CA LYS A 12 -17.13 17.52 -18.29
C LYS A 12 -15.74 17.86 -17.74
N GLY A 13 -15.58 19.07 -17.19
CA GLY A 13 -14.35 19.48 -16.51
C GLY A 13 -14.03 18.62 -15.29
N VAL A 14 -15.04 18.28 -14.48
CA VAL A 14 -14.88 17.41 -13.31
C VAL A 14 -14.47 16.00 -13.73
N ILE A 15 -15.13 15.41 -14.75
CA ILE A 15 -14.75 14.09 -15.29
C ILE A 15 -13.30 14.10 -15.78
N TYR A 16 -12.90 15.15 -16.50
CA TYR A 16 -11.53 15.31 -17.00
C TYR A 16 -10.52 15.40 -15.84
N ILE A 17 -10.82 16.19 -14.81
CA ILE A 17 -9.98 16.33 -13.61
C ILE A 17 -9.84 14.99 -12.89
N LEU A 18 -10.94 14.22 -12.75
CA LEU A 18 -10.92 12.91 -12.10
C LEU A 18 -10.05 11.90 -12.85
N TYR A 19 -10.17 11.82 -14.18
CA TYR A 19 -9.29 10.95 -14.97
C TYR A 19 -7.83 11.44 -14.95
N PHE A 20 -7.58 12.74 -14.90
CA PHE A 20 -6.24 13.28 -14.75
C PHE A 20 -5.63 12.91 -13.37
N MET A 21 -6.41 12.99 -12.29
CA MET A 21 -6.00 12.51 -10.97
C MET A 21 -5.70 11.01 -10.97
N LEU A 22 -6.52 10.20 -11.66
CA LEU A 22 -6.27 8.77 -11.84
C LEU A 22 -4.97 8.48 -12.61
N MET A 23 -4.61 9.31 -13.58
CA MET A 23 -3.36 9.18 -14.32
C MET A 23 -2.14 9.48 -13.43
N ILE A 24 -2.20 10.54 -12.63
CA ILE A 24 -1.15 10.87 -11.64
C ILE A 24 -1.02 9.75 -10.62
N TYR A 25 -2.16 9.23 -10.15
CA TYR A 25 -2.20 8.09 -9.24
C TYR A 25 -1.51 6.85 -9.84
N GLY A 26 -1.80 6.51 -11.09
CA GLY A 26 -1.15 5.40 -11.79
C GLY A 26 0.37 5.57 -11.89
N LEU A 27 0.84 6.78 -12.15
CA LEU A 27 2.27 7.11 -12.15
C LEU A 27 2.90 6.95 -10.77
N ALA A 28 2.23 7.44 -9.72
CA ALA A 28 2.71 7.30 -8.33
C ALA A 28 2.87 5.82 -7.95
N MET A 29 1.95 4.96 -8.38
CA MET A 29 2.02 3.51 -8.15
C MET A 29 3.24 2.86 -8.82
N ILE A 30 3.55 3.26 -10.06
CA ILE A 30 4.74 2.78 -10.78
C ILE A 30 6.01 3.23 -10.05
N VAL A 31 6.10 4.51 -9.69
CA VAL A 31 7.25 5.07 -8.97
C VAL A 31 7.44 4.34 -7.65
N TRP A 32 6.36 4.11 -6.90
CA TRP A 32 6.40 3.38 -5.64
C TRP A 32 6.93 1.95 -5.83
N GLY A 33 6.41 1.23 -6.82
CA GLY A 33 6.89 -0.12 -7.14
C GLY A 33 8.40 -0.13 -7.45
N VAL A 34 8.90 0.85 -8.21
CA VAL A 34 10.34 0.98 -8.50
C VAL A 34 11.15 1.28 -7.23
N VAL A 35 10.65 2.17 -6.36
CA VAL A 35 11.33 2.51 -5.09
C VAL A 35 11.40 1.30 -4.17
N ASP A 36 10.29 0.57 -3.96
CA ASP A 36 10.27 -0.67 -3.17
C ASP A 36 11.30 -1.67 -3.70
N ARG A 37 11.43 -1.80 -5.03
CA ARG A 37 12.39 -2.73 -5.65
C ARG A 37 13.85 -2.33 -5.45
N ILE A 38 14.14 -1.03 -5.36
CA ILE A 38 15.51 -0.54 -5.13
C ILE A 38 15.90 -0.71 -3.66
N ILE A 39 14.97 -0.49 -2.74
CA ILE A 39 15.21 -0.56 -1.29
C ILE A 39 15.31 -2.02 -0.82
N ASP A 40 14.40 -2.89 -1.26
CA ASP A 40 14.41 -4.32 -0.92
C ASP A 40 15.05 -5.14 -2.06
N SER A 41 16.37 -5.35 -1.95
CA SER A 41 17.15 -6.12 -2.91
C SER A 41 16.86 -7.63 -2.91
N GLU A 42 16.12 -8.15 -1.93
CA GLU A 42 15.90 -9.59 -1.73
C GLU A 42 14.49 -10.03 -2.18
N ASP A 43 14.40 -10.48 -3.43
CA ASP A 43 13.41 -11.46 -3.93
C ASP A 43 11.90 -11.18 -3.75
N GLN A 44 11.47 -9.92 -3.64
CA GLN A 44 10.05 -9.51 -3.66
C GLN A 44 9.45 -9.35 -5.09
N SER A 45 9.85 -10.20 -6.03
CA SER A 45 9.49 -10.12 -7.46
C SER A 45 7.97 -10.02 -7.72
N SER A 46 7.16 -10.73 -6.93
CA SER A 46 5.71 -10.75 -7.10
C SER A 46 5.02 -9.43 -6.71
N THR A 47 5.52 -8.72 -5.69
CA THR A 47 4.91 -7.46 -5.24
C THR A 47 5.19 -6.34 -6.25
N PHE A 48 6.43 -6.26 -6.75
CA PHE A 48 6.83 -5.32 -7.80
C PHE A 48 5.96 -5.45 -9.06
N ALA A 49 5.80 -6.68 -9.56
CA ALA A 49 5.02 -6.93 -10.77
C ALA A 49 3.56 -6.46 -10.63
N VAL A 50 2.96 -6.63 -9.44
CA VAL A 50 1.59 -6.17 -9.17
C VAL A 50 1.49 -4.64 -9.25
N TRP A 51 2.42 -3.90 -8.62
CA TRP A 51 2.43 -2.43 -8.68
C TRP A 51 2.56 -1.92 -10.12
N MET A 52 3.45 -2.54 -10.91
CA MET A 52 3.66 -2.19 -12.30
C MET A 52 2.41 -2.43 -13.16
N ILE A 53 1.80 -3.61 -13.05
CA ILE A 53 0.60 -3.96 -13.83
C ILE A 53 -0.56 -3.03 -13.48
N VAL A 54 -0.83 -2.84 -12.19
CA VAL A 54 -1.93 -1.96 -11.74
C VAL A 54 -1.68 -0.52 -12.17
N GLY A 55 -0.45 -0.03 -12.02
CA GLY A 55 -0.05 1.32 -12.45
C GLY A 55 -0.26 1.53 -13.95
N VAL A 56 0.27 0.64 -14.79
CA VAL A 56 0.13 0.74 -16.26
C VAL A 56 -1.34 0.63 -16.69
N CYS A 57 -2.10 -0.34 -16.13
CA CYS A 57 -3.52 -0.48 -16.43
C CYS A 57 -4.32 0.78 -16.06
N SER A 58 -4.04 1.37 -14.90
CA SER A 58 -4.72 2.61 -14.48
C SER A 58 -4.40 3.80 -15.40
N MET A 59 -3.15 3.93 -15.87
CA MET A 59 -2.76 4.96 -16.83
C MET A 59 -3.42 4.78 -18.19
N LEU A 60 -3.46 3.55 -18.72
CA LEU A 60 -4.13 3.25 -19.99
C LEU A 60 -5.61 3.58 -19.89
N ASN A 61 -6.25 3.16 -18.79
CA ASN A 61 -7.65 3.45 -18.54
C ASN A 61 -7.94 4.96 -18.44
N ALA A 62 -7.11 5.70 -17.69
CA ALA A 62 -7.23 7.14 -17.59
C ALA A 62 -7.07 7.83 -18.96
N SER A 63 -6.13 7.35 -19.78
CA SER A 63 -5.92 7.86 -21.14
C SER A 63 -7.14 7.65 -22.03
N LEU A 64 -7.75 6.46 -21.97
CA LEU A 64 -8.99 6.15 -22.70
C LEU A 64 -10.15 7.03 -22.22
N GLY A 65 -10.30 7.22 -20.92
CA GLY A 65 -11.34 8.10 -20.34
C GLY A 65 -11.17 9.57 -20.74
N LEU A 66 -9.94 10.10 -20.72
CA LEU A 66 -9.65 11.46 -21.17
C LEU A 66 -9.92 11.63 -22.68
N TYR A 67 -9.49 10.66 -23.49
CA TYR A 67 -9.70 10.69 -24.94
C TYR A 67 -11.19 10.58 -25.30
N GLY A 68 -11.93 9.68 -24.63
CA GLY A 68 -13.37 9.50 -24.84
C GLY A 68 -14.16 10.75 -24.48
N THR A 69 -13.82 11.38 -23.35
CA THR A 69 -14.42 12.65 -22.94
C THR A 69 -14.12 13.78 -23.93
N LYS A 70 -12.92 13.80 -24.54
CA LYS A 70 -12.52 14.85 -25.49
C LYS A 70 -13.23 14.73 -26.84
N ILE A 71 -13.49 13.51 -27.29
CA ILE A 71 -14.11 13.23 -28.60
C ILE A 71 -15.63 13.06 -28.48
N ASP A 72 -16.17 13.14 -27.26
CA ASP A 72 -17.58 12.88 -26.96
C ASP A 72 -18.03 11.48 -27.45
N ASP A 73 -17.11 10.51 -27.46
CA ASP A 73 -17.39 9.12 -27.81
C ASP A 73 -17.91 8.37 -26.59
N LYS A 74 -19.23 8.20 -26.54
CA LYS A 74 -19.93 7.48 -25.47
C LYS A 74 -19.42 6.05 -25.29
N CYS A 75 -19.14 5.34 -26.38
CA CYS A 75 -18.69 3.96 -26.32
C CYS A 75 -17.36 3.87 -25.57
N LEU A 76 -16.45 4.79 -25.85
CA LEU A 76 -15.14 4.81 -25.22
C LEU A 76 -15.21 5.18 -23.73
N VAL A 77 -16.06 6.14 -23.36
CA VAL A 77 -16.29 6.51 -21.95
C VAL A 77 -16.94 5.37 -21.17
N TYR A 78 -17.90 4.65 -21.76
CA TYR A 78 -18.50 3.48 -21.13
C TYR A 78 -17.50 2.32 -20.98
N ALA A 79 -16.66 2.09 -21.99
CA ALA A 79 -15.61 1.08 -21.92
C ALA A 79 -14.61 1.38 -20.80
N SER A 80 -14.22 2.65 -20.60
CA SER A 80 -13.32 3.04 -19.50
C SER A 80 -13.97 2.87 -18.12
N ILE A 81 -15.28 3.13 -17.99
CA ILE A 81 -16.01 2.86 -16.74
C ILE A 81 -16.01 1.37 -16.41
N ILE A 82 -16.33 0.50 -17.39
CA ILE A 82 -16.32 -0.96 -17.19
C ILE A 82 -14.91 -1.43 -16.78
N PHE A 83 -13.87 -0.91 -17.43
CA PHE A 83 -12.49 -1.27 -17.10
C PHE A 83 -12.06 -0.78 -15.71
N LEU A 84 -12.55 0.38 -15.25
CA LEU A 84 -12.38 0.83 -13.85
C LEU A 84 -13.01 -0.15 -12.85
N PHE A 85 -14.24 -0.60 -13.11
CA PHE A 85 -14.89 -1.60 -12.25
C PHE A 85 -14.13 -2.92 -12.21
N MET A 86 -13.64 -3.40 -13.36
CA MET A 86 -12.80 -4.61 -13.41
C MET A 86 -11.52 -4.44 -12.61
N THR A 87 -10.91 -3.25 -12.63
CA THR A 87 -9.73 -2.92 -11.83
C THR A 87 -10.04 -2.87 -10.33
N CYS A 88 -11.21 -2.34 -9.94
CA CYS A 88 -11.65 -2.38 -8.54
C CYS A 88 -11.81 -3.82 -8.04
N VAL A 89 -12.43 -4.68 -8.84
CA VAL A 89 -12.62 -6.10 -8.49
C VAL A 89 -11.29 -6.83 -8.39
N SER A 90 -10.36 -6.58 -9.31
CA SER A 90 -9.04 -7.22 -9.27
C SER A 90 -8.22 -6.80 -8.04
N GLN A 91 -8.32 -5.53 -7.62
CA GLN A 91 -7.69 -5.06 -6.39
C GLN A 91 -8.22 -5.79 -5.16
N ILE A 92 -9.55 -5.94 -5.04
CA ILE A 92 -10.18 -6.67 -3.93
C ILE A 92 -9.70 -8.13 -3.90
N LEU A 93 -9.68 -8.81 -5.05
CA LEU A 93 -9.21 -10.18 -5.15
C LEU A 93 -7.74 -10.34 -4.72
N VAL A 94 -6.86 -9.44 -5.20
CA VAL A 94 -5.45 -9.44 -4.82
C VAL A 94 -5.28 -9.22 -3.31
N THR A 95 -6.02 -8.28 -2.73
CA THR A 95 -5.99 -8.01 -1.29
C THR A 95 -6.41 -9.24 -0.47
N ILE A 96 -7.51 -9.90 -0.87
CA ILE A 96 -7.97 -11.12 -0.20
C ILE A 96 -6.90 -12.21 -0.28
N ILE A 97 -6.30 -12.42 -1.45
CA ILE A 97 -5.24 -13.41 -1.63
C ILE A 97 -4.03 -13.09 -0.76
N ARG A 98 -3.62 -11.82 -0.66
CA ARG A 98 -2.49 -11.39 0.18
C ARG A 98 -2.75 -11.61 1.67
N ILE A 99 -3.96 -11.30 2.13
CA ILE A 99 -4.36 -11.50 3.54
C ILE A 99 -4.47 -12.99 3.87
N ALA A 100 -5.04 -13.79 2.97
CA ALA A 100 -5.25 -15.22 3.18
C ALA A 100 -3.96 -16.03 2.99
N ALA A 101 -3.00 -15.54 2.21
CA ALA A 101 -1.71 -16.19 2.06
C ALA A 101 -0.94 -16.11 3.39
N PRO A 102 -0.39 -17.22 3.90
CA PRO A 102 0.53 -17.15 5.03
C PRO A 102 1.67 -16.21 4.66
N GLN A 103 2.08 -15.33 5.59
CA GLN A 103 3.15 -14.37 5.35
C GLN A 103 4.41 -15.11 4.88
N LYS A 104 4.61 -15.17 3.57
CA LYS A 104 5.71 -15.89 2.93
C LYS A 104 7.07 -15.35 3.37
N ASP A 105 7.07 -14.10 3.82
CA ASP A 105 8.26 -13.39 4.26
C ASP A 105 8.56 -13.57 5.75
N ALA A 106 7.58 -13.99 6.57
CA ALA A 106 7.80 -14.23 8.00
C ALA A 106 9.00 -15.18 8.30
N PRO A 107 9.21 -16.32 7.61
CA PRO A 107 10.39 -17.15 7.85
C PRO A 107 11.70 -16.50 7.37
N LYS A 108 11.68 -15.72 6.28
CA LYS A 108 12.87 -15.00 5.77
C LYS A 108 13.25 -13.87 6.71
N GLU A 109 12.28 -13.08 7.14
CA GLU A 109 12.43 -11.98 8.09
C GLU A 109 12.97 -12.50 9.42
N LYS A 110 12.42 -13.61 9.93
CA LYS A 110 12.94 -14.30 11.11
C LYS A 110 14.41 -14.71 10.92
N ALA A 111 14.77 -15.25 9.76
CA ALA A 111 16.16 -15.63 9.47
C ALA A 111 17.10 -14.41 9.41
N ARG A 112 16.64 -13.30 8.82
CA ARG A 112 17.39 -12.03 8.79
C ARG A 112 17.62 -11.49 10.20
N LEU A 113 16.58 -11.42 11.02
CA LEU A 113 16.66 -10.96 12.41
C LEU A 113 17.58 -11.87 13.24
N LYS A 114 17.49 -13.20 13.06
CA LYS A 114 18.43 -14.14 13.70
C LYS A 114 19.88 -13.92 13.28
N LYS A 115 20.14 -13.62 12.01
CA LYS A 115 21.49 -13.35 11.50
C LYS A 115 22.07 -12.06 12.08
N LEU A 116 21.25 -11.01 12.19
CA LEU A 116 21.63 -9.76 12.83
C LEU A 116 21.90 -9.96 14.32
N PHE A 117 20.97 -10.62 15.01
CA PHE A 117 21.09 -10.92 16.43
C PHE A 117 22.34 -11.73 16.73
N ASN A 118 22.62 -12.82 16.00
CA ASN A 118 23.76 -13.70 16.25
C ASN A 118 25.09 -13.18 15.68
N SER A 119 25.13 -11.96 15.13
CA SER A 119 26.37 -11.41 14.58
C SER A 119 27.34 -11.01 15.68
N GLU A 120 28.62 -11.37 15.51
CA GLU A 120 29.71 -10.87 16.35
C GLU A 120 30.23 -9.51 15.90
N LEU A 121 29.82 -9.03 14.72
CA LEU A 121 30.22 -7.74 14.18
C LEU A 121 29.49 -6.62 14.93
N PRO A 122 30.19 -5.68 15.57
CA PRO A 122 29.56 -4.60 16.35
C PRO A 122 28.57 -3.75 15.55
N ALA A 123 28.81 -3.58 14.24
CA ALA A 123 27.94 -2.83 13.36
C ALA A 123 26.57 -3.52 13.17
N LEU A 124 26.54 -4.83 12.95
CA LEU A 124 25.30 -5.61 12.76
C LEU A 124 24.54 -5.77 14.08
N MET A 125 25.27 -5.90 15.19
CA MET A 125 24.66 -5.91 16.52
C MET A 125 24.01 -4.55 16.85
N LYS A 126 24.65 -3.45 16.46
CA LYS A 126 24.09 -2.11 16.62
C LYS A 126 22.84 -1.92 15.75
N GLU A 127 22.84 -2.40 14.51
CA GLU A 127 21.65 -2.41 13.64
C GLU A 127 20.49 -3.17 14.32
N PHE A 128 20.75 -4.33 14.93
CA PHE A 128 19.72 -5.05 15.67
C PHE A 128 19.19 -4.28 16.89
N GLN A 129 20.07 -3.63 17.64
CA GLN A 129 19.67 -2.80 18.80
C GLN A 129 18.85 -1.57 18.38
N GLU A 130 19.15 -0.98 17.22
CA GLU A 130 18.34 0.10 16.65
C GLU A 130 16.93 -0.39 16.32
N ILE A 131 16.79 -1.61 15.77
CA ILE A 131 15.48 -2.24 15.54
C ILE A 131 14.72 -2.45 16.86
N GLU A 132 15.38 -2.94 17.90
CA GLU A 132 14.75 -3.12 19.22
C GLU A 132 14.22 -1.81 19.82
N ILE A 133 14.95 -0.70 19.63
CA ILE A 133 14.55 0.63 20.07
C ILE A 133 13.37 1.15 19.25
N GLU A 134 13.50 1.13 17.92
CA GLU A 134 12.51 1.65 16.98
C GLU A 134 11.17 0.92 17.16
N TRP A 135 11.22 -0.40 17.24
CA TRP A 135 10.04 -1.24 17.35
C TRP A 135 9.64 -1.50 18.79
N GLN A 136 10.39 -1.04 19.81
CA GLN A 136 10.12 -1.34 21.24
C GLN A 136 9.85 -2.84 21.46
N CYS A 137 10.79 -3.67 21.02
CA CYS A 137 10.75 -5.12 21.12
C CYS A 137 12.06 -5.61 21.74
N CYS A 138 12.10 -6.87 22.16
CA CYS A 138 13.31 -7.46 22.72
C CYS A 138 13.54 -8.86 22.18
N GLY A 139 14.74 -9.09 21.64
CA GLY A 139 15.10 -10.35 21.00
C GLY A 139 14.33 -10.60 19.70
N VAL A 140 14.62 -11.70 19.03
CA VAL A 140 14.00 -12.06 17.76
C VAL A 140 12.58 -12.57 17.97
N LEU A 141 12.40 -13.58 18.82
CA LEU A 141 11.12 -14.16 19.18
C LEU A 141 10.62 -13.70 20.55
N GLY A 142 11.54 -13.34 21.43
CA GLY A 142 11.25 -12.78 22.75
C GLY A 142 12.52 -12.45 23.51
N PHE A 143 12.37 -11.87 24.70
CA PHE A 143 13.50 -11.50 25.54
C PHE A 143 14.34 -12.73 25.98
N ASP A 144 13.74 -13.92 26.01
CA ASP A 144 14.40 -15.20 26.31
C ASP A 144 15.58 -15.49 25.36
N ASP A 145 15.58 -14.94 24.13
CA ASP A 145 16.68 -15.11 23.18
C ASP A 145 18.02 -14.58 23.73
N TYR A 146 17.98 -13.64 24.67
CA TYR A 146 19.18 -13.15 25.36
C TYR A 146 19.72 -14.11 26.42
N GLU A 147 18.87 -14.97 26.99
CA GLU A 147 19.28 -15.98 27.98
C GLU A 147 20.24 -17.00 27.38
N GLU A 148 20.15 -17.24 26.07
CA GLU A 148 21.09 -18.10 25.33
C GLU A 148 22.51 -17.51 25.26
N LYS A 149 22.68 -16.20 25.48
CA LYS A 149 23.96 -15.48 25.36
C LYS A 149 24.57 -15.08 26.69
N PHE A 150 23.75 -14.68 27.66
CA PHE A 150 24.19 -14.28 28.98
C PHE A 150 23.04 -14.40 29.98
N ASP A 151 23.36 -14.46 31.27
CA ASP A 151 22.36 -14.45 32.34
C ASP A 151 21.80 -13.02 32.56
N PRO A 152 20.54 -12.73 32.16
CA PRO A 152 19.98 -11.38 32.27
C PRO A 152 19.61 -11.01 33.71
N LEU A 153 19.47 -11.97 34.62
CA LEU A 153 19.19 -11.72 36.04
C LEU A 153 20.41 -11.11 36.75
N LEU A 154 21.61 -11.46 36.28
CA LEU A 154 22.89 -10.96 36.77
C LEU A 154 23.29 -9.62 36.12
N VAL A 155 23.14 -9.49 34.80
CA VAL A 155 23.71 -8.38 34.02
C VAL A 155 22.67 -7.31 33.63
N GLY A 156 21.39 -7.69 33.60
CA GLY A 156 20.29 -6.91 33.04
C GLY A 156 20.22 -6.98 31.52
N TYR A 157 19.01 -6.84 30.96
CA TYR A 157 18.79 -6.76 29.52
C TYR A 157 19.43 -5.50 28.93
N PRO A 158 19.78 -5.51 27.63
CA PRO A 158 20.43 -4.37 27.00
C PRO A 158 19.52 -3.14 27.02
N PRO A 159 20.08 -1.91 27.00
CA PRO A 159 19.32 -0.68 26.98
C PRO A 159 18.27 -0.60 25.87
N SER A 160 18.52 -1.25 24.73
CA SER A 160 17.62 -1.31 23.57
C SER A 160 16.29 -2.03 23.87
N CYS A 161 16.31 -3.01 24.78
CA CYS A 161 15.13 -3.76 25.21
C CYS A 161 14.30 -3.05 26.29
N CYS A 162 14.71 -1.86 26.73
CA CYS A 162 14.21 -1.23 27.95
C CYS A 162 13.68 0.17 27.66
N GLU A 163 12.48 0.49 28.14
CA GLU A 163 11.82 1.79 27.93
C GLU A 163 12.66 2.98 28.41
N SER A 164 13.40 2.80 29.51
CA SER A 164 14.26 3.84 30.07
C SER A 164 15.53 4.15 29.27
N GLY A 165 15.86 3.35 28.25
CA GLY A 165 17.14 3.45 27.52
C GLY A 165 18.36 3.12 28.39
N LYS A 166 18.15 2.38 29.49
CA LYS A 166 19.18 1.85 30.40
C LYS A 166 18.94 0.38 30.64
N ARG A 167 19.96 -0.35 31.10
CA ARG A 167 19.81 -1.77 31.45
C ARG A 167 18.70 -1.96 32.48
N CYS A 168 17.83 -2.93 32.24
CA CYS A 168 16.66 -3.20 33.07
C CYS A 168 16.47 -4.69 33.32
N LYS A 169 15.69 -5.04 34.34
CA LYS A 169 15.23 -6.41 34.61
C LYS A 169 13.87 -6.74 33.99
N ASN A 170 13.16 -5.71 33.50
CA ASN A 170 11.84 -5.83 32.91
C ASN A 170 11.89 -5.32 31.45
N PRO A 171 12.26 -6.19 30.49
CA PRO A 171 12.36 -5.82 29.08
C PRO A 171 11.00 -5.79 28.39
N TYR A 172 10.96 -5.36 27.14
CA TYR A 172 9.77 -5.53 26.31
C TYR A 172 9.40 -7.02 26.17
N PRO A 173 8.13 -7.41 26.43
CA PRO A 173 7.74 -8.82 26.47
C PRO A 173 7.56 -9.46 25.08
N ILE A 174 7.56 -8.67 24.01
CA ILE A 174 7.26 -9.11 22.65
C ILE A 174 8.55 -9.12 21.82
N GLY A 175 8.82 -10.22 21.12
CA GLY A 175 9.93 -10.32 20.18
C GLY A 175 9.75 -9.47 18.92
N CYS A 176 10.87 -9.04 18.35
CA CYS A 176 10.88 -8.14 17.20
C CYS A 176 10.23 -8.77 15.96
N HIS A 177 10.44 -10.06 15.71
CA HIS A 177 9.81 -10.76 14.58
C HIS A 177 8.28 -10.66 14.64
N THR A 178 7.69 -10.96 15.80
CA THR A 178 6.22 -10.91 15.94
C THR A 178 5.69 -9.49 15.79
N LYS A 179 6.43 -8.49 16.27
CA LYS A 179 5.99 -7.09 16.22
C LYS A 179 6.09 -6.50 14.82
N ILE A 180 7.19 -6.73 14.11
CA ILE A 180 7.41 -6.27 12.75
C ILE A 180 6.45 -6.97 11.79
N THR A 181 6.34 -8.30 11.83
CA THR A 181 5.38 -9.07 11.01
C THR A 181 3.93 -8.59 11.21
N LYS A 182 3.53 -8.22 12.44
CA LYS A 182 2.21 -7.64 12.71
C LYS A 182 2.06 -6.23 12.13
N ALA A 183 3.07 -5.38 12.30
CA ALA A 183 3.05 -4.02 11.77
C ALA A 183 3.01 -4.02 10.24
N GLN A 184 3.82 -4.84 9.58
CA GLN A 184 3.81 -5.03 8.14
C GLN A 184 2.42 -5.45 7.61
N TYR A 185 1.73 -6.36 8.31
CA TYR A 185 0.36 -6.73 7.96
C TYR A 185 -0.61 -5.55 8.04
N VAL A 186 -0.52 -4.75 9.10
CA VAL A 186 -1.38 -3.58 9.30
C VAL A 186 -1.12 -2.51 8.23
N GLU A 187 0.15 -2.24 7.92
CA GLU A 187 0.55 -1.29 6.88
C GLU A 187 0.01 -1.72 5.50
N GLU A 188 0.19 -2.99 5.12
CA GLU A 188 -0.36 -3.53 3.87
C GLU A 188 -1.89 -3.45 3.82
N LEU A 189 -2.57 -3.70 4.95
CA LEU A 189 -4.03 -3.63 5.04
C LEU A 189 -4.54 -2.18 4.90
N ILE A 190 -3.94 -1.23 5.63
CA ILE A 190 -4.28 0.20 5.55
C ILE A 190 -4.09 0.68 4.11
N ARG A 191 -2.95 0.35 3.51
CA ARG A 191 -2.61 0.70 2.14
C ARG A 191 -3.65 0.13 1.15
N ALA A 192 -4.01 -1.14 1.28
CA ALA A 192 -5.04 -1.77 0.44
C ALA A 192 -6.41 -1.09 0.58
N ILE A 193 -6.83 -0.75 1.80
CA ILE A 193 -8.10 -0.06 2.05
C ILE A 193 -8.12 1.31 1.35
N ILE A 194 -7.07 2.11 1.50
CA ILE A 194 -6.96 3.43 0.86
C ILE A 194 -7.13 3.29 -0.66
N PHE A 195 -6.45 2.32 -1.27
CA PHE A 195 -6.51 2.12 -2.72
C PHE A 195 -7.87 1.65 -3.21
N ILE A 196 -8.50 0.70 -2.51
CA ILE A 196 -9.85 0.23 -2.85
C ILE A 196 -10.85 1.37 -2.73
N THR A 197 -10.81 2.14 -1.63
CA THR A 197 -11.73 3.26 -1.41
C THR A 197 -11.56 4.34 -2.47
N PHE A 198 -10.33 4.75 -2.78
CA PHE A 198 -10.07 5.77 -3.80
C PHE A 198 -10.56 5.32 -5.18
N SER A 199 -10.22 4.09 -5.57
CA SER A 199 -10.64 3.48 -6.85
C SER A 199 -12.16 3.41 -6.95
N PHE A 200 -12.83 2.87 -5.93
CA PHE A 200 -14.28 2.70 -5.91
C PHE A 200 -15.04 4.04 -5.91
N CYS A 201 -14.59 5.01 -5.09
CA CYS A 201 -15.19 6.34 -5.07
C CYS A 201 -15.04 7.05 -6.42
N SER A 202 -13.86 6.96 -7.04
CA SER A 202 -13.64 7.56 -8.37
C SER A 202 -14.52 6.92 -9.44
N ALA A 203 -14.67 5.59 -9.43
CA ALA A 203 -15.52 4.87 -10.38
C ALA A 203 -17.00 5.26 -10.23
N ILE A 204 -17.51 5.35 -9.00
CA ILE A 204 -18.90 5.77 -8.72
C ILE A 204 -19.14 7.19 -9.18
N VAL A 205 -18.26 8.13 -8.81
CA VAL A 205 -18.44 9.54 -9.16
C VAL A 205 -18.42 9.72 -10.68
N ILE A 206 -17.48 9.08 -11.38
CA ILE A 206 -17.43 9.13 -12.84
C ILE A 206 -18.69 8.51 -13.47
N ALA A 207 -19.17 7.37 -12.96
CA ALA A 207 -20.39 6.74 -13.46
C ALA A 207 -21.62 7.63 -13.27
N ILE A 208 -21.81 8.21 -12.08
CA ILE A 208 -22.92 9.12 -11.78
C ILE A 208 -22.87 10.34 -12.71
N LEU A 209 -21.71 11.00 -12.83
CA LEU A 209 -21.57 12.17 -13.70
C LEU A 209 -21.83 11.84 -15.17
N THR A 210 -21.45 10.64 -15.62
CA THR A 210 -21.70 10.19 -16.99
C THR A 210 -23.18 9.90 -17.24
N ILE A 211 -23.88 9.24 -16.30
CA ILE A 211 -25.32 8.97 -16.39
C ILE A 211 -26.12 10.27 -16.36
N TRP A 212 -25.80 11.17 -15.43
CA TRP A 212 -26.43 12.49 -15.33
C TRP A 212 -26.25 13.30 -16.62
N HIS A 213 -25.07 13.21 -17.25
CA HIS A 213 -24.83 13.84 -18.53
C HIS A 213 -25.70 13.24 -19.65
N GLU A 214 -26.01 11.95 -19.61
CA GLU A 214 -26.85 11.31 -20.60
C GLU A 214 -28.34 11.63 -20.44
N GLU A 215 -28.88 11.62 -19.22
CA GLU A 215 -30.29 11.97 -18.96
C GLU A 215 -30.62 13.39 -19.41
N TYR A 216 -29.73 14.35 -19.13
CA TYR A 216 -29.95 15.74 -19.54
C TYR A 216 -30.00 15.93 -21.06
N PHE A 217 -29.16 15.20 -21.80
CA PHE A 217 -29.13 15.31 -23.27
C PHE A 217 -30.37 14.70 -23.93
N GLN A 218 -31.10 13.83 -23.22
CA GLN A 218 -32.39 13.30 -23.69
C GLN A 218 -33.52 14.31 -23.47
N GLU A 219 -33.52 15.06 -22.36
CA GLU A 219 -34.52 16.10 -22.11
C GLU A 219 -34.44 17.26 -23.11
N GLU A 220 -33.25 17.62 -23.59
CA GLU A 220 -33.09 18.71 -24.56
C GLU A 220 -33.57 18.34 -25.99
N LYS A 221 -33.78 17.05 -26.27
CA LYS A 221 -34.30 16.56 -27.56
C LYS A 221 -35.81 16.41 -27.60
N LEU A 222 -36.51 16.58 -26.47
CA LEU A 222 -37.96 16.50 -26.35
C LEU A 222 -38.58 17.91 -26.37
#